data_AF-A0A3B5KTS1-F1
#
_entry.id   AF-A0A3B5KTS1-F1
#
_cell.length_a   1.000
_cell.length_b   1.000
_cell.length_c   1.000
_cell.angle_alpha   90.00
_cell.angle_beta   90.00
_cell.angle_gamma   90.00
#
_symmetry.space_group_name_H-M   'P 1'
#
loop_
_entity.id
_entity.type
_entity.pdbx_description
1 polymer ?
#
loop_
_entity_poly.entity_id
_entity_poly.type
_entity_poly.pdbx_seq_one_letter_code
_entity_poly.pdbx_strand_id
1 'polypeptide(L)'
;MLPVDLHDVFQFTEEKLGQAEKTELDPHLENLLAKADSTKNWTEKILRQTEVLLQPNPSARIEEYIYDKLDRKLPSRTTNAELLGQFMLDAAKEFGADTPYGTTLITVGEYQRKLGGAEREFLHTAAVTFLSPLRNFLEGDWRTISKERRLLENRRLDLDICKARLKKAKQAEAKAAATPDFQETRPRNYVLSASASALLSEEVDKAELELRVAQTEFDRQAEVTRLLLEGISSTHLNHLRCLQDFAEAQATYFAQCHHYMQDLQRELNRFSSDLVQIQFRLSSDLVQIQFRFSSDSVQT
;
A
#
# COMPACT_ATOMS: atom_id res chain seq x y z
N MET A 1 -17.68 -34.19 23.56
CA MET A 1 -17.73 -34.67 22.16
C MET A 1 -17.59 -33.43 21.30
N LEU A 2 -16.35 -33.11 20.91
CA LEU A 2 -16.00 -31.89 20.17
C LEU A 2 -16.49 -32.02 18.71
N PRO A 3 -16.88 -30.92 18.05
CA PRO A 3 -17.32 -30.97 16.67
C PRO A 3 -16.11 -31.27 15.76
N VAL A 4 -16.26 -32.26 14.90
CA VAL A 4 -15.27 -32.61 13.87
C VAL A 4 -15.33 -31.50 12.80
N ASP A 5 -14.20 -30.83 12.58
CA ASP A 5 -14.09 -29.70 11.65
C ASP A 5 -14.40 -30.12 10.21
N LEU A 6 -15.35 -29.43 9.57
CA LEU A 6 -15.67 -29.60 8.14
C LEU A 6 -14.46 -29.40 7.22
N HIS A 7 -13.43 -28.69 7.71
CA HIS A 7 -12.18 -28.47 7.00
C HIS A 7 -11.38 -29.76 6.85
N ASP A 8 -11.32 -30.59 7.91
CA ASP A 8 -10.64 -31.89 7.86
C ASP A 8 -11.37 -32.86 6.95
N VAL A 9 -12.71 -32.80 6.88
CA VAL A 9 -13.50 -33.63 5.98
C VAL A 9 -13.26 -33.25 4.51
N PHE A 10 -13.12 -31.95 4.20
CA PHE A 10 -12.78 -31.50 2.84
C PHE A 10 -11.36 -31.90 2.44
N GLN A 11 -10.38 -31.76 3.35
CA GLN A 11 -8.99 -32.19 3.14
C GLN A 11 -8.88 -33.72 2.96
N PHE A 12 -9.67 -34.50 3.70
CA PHE A 12 -9.66 -35.97 3.62
C PHE A 12 -10.36 -36.50 2.35
N THR A 13 -11.29 -35.73 1.77
CA THR A 13 -11.96 -36.11 0.51
C THR A 13 -11.15 -35.78 -0.74
N GLU A 14 -10.22 -34.83 -0.68
CA GLU A 14 -9.27 -34.57 -1.80
C GLU A 14 -8.07 -35.52 -1.78
N GLU A 15 -7.61 -35.99 -0.61
CA GLU A 15 -6.45 -36.88 -0.52
C GLU A 15 -6.69 -38.33 -1.02
N LYS A 16 -7.94 -38.73 -1.30
CA LYS A 16 -8.25 -40.05 -1.86
C LYS A 16 -8.67 -40.05 -3.33
N LEU A 17 -8.64 -38.91 -4.01
CA LEU A 17 -8.91 -38.84 -5.45
C LEU A 17 -7.63 -38.89 -6.29
N GLY A 18 -6.90 -40.00 -6.14
CA GLY A 18 -5.84 -40.41 -7.08
C GLY A 18 -4.54 -39.62 -6.96
N GLN A 19 -3.47 -40.31 -6.60
CA GLN A 19 -2.10 -39.86 -6.76
C GLN A 19 -1.79 -39.54 -8.24
N ALA A 20 -2.16 -38.33 -8.67
CA ALA A 20 -1.44 -37.62 -9.71
C ALA A 20 -0.20 -37.02 -9.03
N GLU A 21 1.00 -37.31 -9.56
CA GLU A 21 2.18 -36.56 -9.15
C GLU A 21 1.88 -35.08 -9.38
N LYS A 22 1.85 -34.30 -8.29
CA LYS A 22 1.64 -32.87 -8.35
C LYS A 22 2.72 -32.29 -9.25
N THR A 23 2.35 -31.55 -10.29
CA THR A 23 3.35 -30.82 -11.07
C THR A 23 4.05 -29.81 -10.15
N GLU A 24 5.31 -30.08 -9.81
CA GLU A 24 6.13 -29.17 -9.00
C GLU A 24 6.47 -27.92 -9.83
N LEU A 25 6.45 -26.77 -9.17
CA LEU A 25 6.95 -25.53 -9.78
C LEU A 25 8.47 -25.52 -9.65
N ASP A 26 9.14 -24.86 -10.59
CA ASP A 26 10.58 -24.61 -10.49
C ASP A 26 10.89 -23.86 -9.16
N PRO A 27 11.86 -24.32 -8.35
CA PRO A 27 12.28 -23.64 -7.12
C PRO A 27 12.56 -22.14 -7.28
N HIS A 28 13.04 -21.71 -8.45
CA HIS A 28 13.24 -20.29 -8.73
C HIS A 28 11.92 -19.51 -8.75
N LEU A 29 10.90 -20.06 -9.42
CA LEU A 29 9.57 -19.47 -9.53
C LEU A 29 8.86 -19.44 -8.16
N GLU A 30 9.02 -20.49 -7.36
CA GLU A 30 8.50 -20.51 -5.98
C GLU A 30 9.10 -19.40 -5.11
N ASN A 31 10.41 -19.17 -5.20
CA ASN A 31 11.08 -18.10 -4.49
C ASN A 31 10.56 -16.72 -4.94
N LEU A 32 10.42 -16.52 -6.25
CA LEU A 32 9.84 -15.29 -6.82
C LEU A 32 8.41 -15.04 -6.32
N LEU A 33 7.57 -16.08 -6.26
CA LEU A 33 6.21 -15.99 -5.70
C LEU A 33 6.23 -15.60 -4.22
N ALA A 34 7.08 -16.22 -3.41
CA ALA A 34 7.20 -15.90 -1.98
C ALA A 34 7.69 -14.46 -1.76
N LYS A 35 8.65 -13.99 -2.56
CA LYS A 35 9.14 -12.60 -2.55
C LYS A 35 8.02 -11.64 -2.95
N ALA A 36 7.20 -11.99 -3.94
CA ALA A 36 6.07 -11.18 -4.39
C ALA A 36 5.01 -11.02 -3.32
N ASP A 37 4.62 -12.12 -2.67
CA ASP A 37 3.65 -12.12 -1.56
C ASP A 37 4.15 -11.27 -0.39
N SER A 38 5.43 -11.41 -0.04
CA SER A 38 6.06 -10.59 0.99
C SER A 38 6.04 -9.11 0.62
N THR A 39 6.36 -8.80 -0.64
CA THR A 39 6.37 -7.42 -1.15
C THR A 39 4.99 -6.79 -1.04
N LYS A 40 3.94 -7.46 -1.53
CA LYS A 40 2.58 -6.94 -1.43
C LYS A 40 2.13 -6.74 0.01
N ASN A 41 2.35 -7.73 0.87
CA ASN A 41 1.93 -7.66 2.27
C ASN A 41 2.58 -6.49 3.01
N TRP A 42 3.88 -6.29 2.82
CA TRP A 42 4.59 -5.19 3.48
C TRP A 42 4.25 -3.83 2.87
N THR A 43 4.13 -3.73 1.55
CA THR A 43 3.70 -2.48 0.90
C THR A 43 2.32 -2.04 1.40
N GLU A 44 1.36 -2.96 1.50
CA GLU A 44 0.01 -2.65 2.00
C GLU A 44 0.01 -2.19 3.46
N LYS A 45 0.80 -2.84 4.33
CA LYS A 45 0.92 -2.47 5.74
C LYS A 45 1.57 -1.11 5.93
N ILE A 46 2.67 -0.85 5.22
CA ILE A 46 3.40 0.43 5.27
C ILE A 46 2.50 1.55 4.76
N LEU A 47 1.85 1.37 3.61
CA LEU A 47 0.90 2.32 3.05
C LEU A 47 -0.17 2.68 4.08
N ARG A 48 -0.87 1.67 4.64
CA ARG A 48 -1.97 1.88 5.58
C ARG A 48 -1.51 2.60 6.85
N GLN A 49 -0.34 2.27 7.39
CA GLN A 49 0.18 2.93 8.58
C GLN A 49 0.59 4.38 8.30
N THR A 50 1.11 4.64 7.10
CA THR A 50 1.50 5.99 6.70
C THR A 50 0.28 6.88 6.46
N GLU A 51 -0.80 6.34 5.90
CA GLU A 51 -2.09 7.05 5.82
C GLU A 51 -2.62 7.44 7.19
N VAL A 52 -2.51 6.55 8.19
CA VAL A 52 -2.91 6.85 9.57
C VAL A 52 -2.04 7.96 10.18
N LEU A 53 -0.73 7.96 9.87
CA LEU A 53 0.18 8.99 10.34
C LEU A 53 -0.17 10.36 9.76
N LEU A 54 -0.43 10.43 8.45
CA LEU A 54 -0.70 11.68 7.74
C LEU A 54 -2.13 12.19 7.97
N GLN A 55 -3.11 11.29 8.09
CA GLN A 55 -4.50 11.63 8.34
C GLN A 55 -5.11 10.65 9.36
N PRO A 56 -4.97 10.93 10.68
CA PRO A 56 -5.49 10.06 11.73
C PRO A 56 -7.01 9.89 11.68
N ASN A 57 -7.74 10.89 11.18
CA ASN A 57 -9.20 10.87 11.09
C ASN A 57 -9.68 9.88 10.01
N PRO A 58 -10.39 8.79 10.38
CA PRO A 58 -10.85 7.79 9.41
C PRO A 58 -11.84 8.34 8.38
N SER A 59 -12.76 9.20 8.79
CA SER A 59 -13.77 9.78 7.90
C SER A 59 -13.11 10.66 6.83
N ALA A 60 -12.10 11.43 7.23
CA ALA A 60 -11.32 12.26 6.33
C ALA A 60 -10.55 11.43 5.29
N ARG A 61 -9.96 10.30 5.70
CA ARG A 61 -9.28 9.40 4.77
C ARG A 61 -10.21 8.80 3.74
N ILE A 62 -11.44 8.44 4.14
CA ILE A 62 -12.45 7.91 3.22
C ILE A 62 -12.87 8.99 2.21
N GLU A 63 -13.07 10.22 2.67
CA GLU A 63 -13.36 11.36 1.80
C GLU A 63 -12.25 11.57 0.77
N GLU A 64 -10.99 11.64 1.21
CA GLU A 64 -9.82 11.75 0.34
C GLU A 64 -9.76 10.66 -0.73
N TYR A 65 -10.01 9.40 -0.33
CA TYR A 65 -10.08 8.27 -1.24
C TYR A 65 -11.20 8.41 -2.29
N ILE A 66 -12.38 8.91 -1.91
CA ILE A 66 -13.50 9.10 -2.84
C ILE A 66 -13.18 10.17 -3.87
N TYR A 67 -12.58 11.29 -3.46
CA TYR A 67 -12.20 12.36 -4.39
C TYR A 67 -11.14 11.88 -5.39
N ASP A 68 -10.15 11.13 -4.92
CA ASP A 68 -9.12 10.49 -5.75
C ASP A 68 -9.75 9.55 -6.78
N LYS A 69 -10.70 8.69 -6.38
CA LYS A 69 -11.41 7.78 -7.31
C LYS A 69 -12.34 8.47 -8.31
N LEU A 70 -12.76 9.70 -8.03
CA LEU A 70 -13.63 10.47 -8.91
C LEU A 70 -12.86 11.44 -9.82
N ASP A 71 -11.52 11.43 -9.79
CA ASP A 71 -10.65 12.41 -10.44
C ASP A 71 -11.06 13.87 -10.13
N ARG A 72 -11.55 14.09 -8.90
CA ARG A 72 -11.96 15.41 -8.43
C ARG A 72 -10.88 16.00 -7.55
N LYS A 73 -10.64 17.31 -7.72
CA LYS A 73 -9.75 18.03 -6.82
C LYS A 73 -10.33 18.03 -5.42
N LEU A 74 -9.59 17.44 -4.48
CA LEU A 74 -9.88 17.55 -3.06
C LEU A 74 -9.82 19.03 -2.66
N PRO A 75 -10.83 19.57 -1.97
CA PRO A 75 -10.74 20.92 -1.44
C PRO A 75 -9.55 21.01 -0.47
N SER A 76 -8.75 22.07 -0.58
CA SER A 76 -7.62 22.31 0.31
C SER A 76 -8.15 22.43 1.74
N ARG A 77 -7.91 21.39 2.55
CA ARG A 77 -8.36 21.37 3.93
C ARG A 77 -7.50 22.30 4.76
N THR A 78 -8.15 23.20 5.50
CA THR A 78 -7.50 24.01 6.52
C THR A 78 -6.96 23.09 7.61
N THR A 79 -5.68 23.24 7.91
CA THR A 79 -5.02 22.49 8.99
C THR A 79 -5.48 22.97 10.36
N ASN A 80 -5.31 22.15 11.39
CA ASN A 80 -5.68 22.54 12.75
C ASN A 80 -4.91 23.78 13.21
N ALA A 81 -3.63 23.88 12.80
CA ALA A 81 -2.81 25.04 13.08
C ALA A 81 -3.36 26.30 12.40
N GLU A 82 -3.72 26.24 11.12
CA GLU A 82 -4.33 27.38 10.44
C GLU A 82 -5.66 27.81 11.05
N LEU A 83 -6.49 26.86 11.48
CA LEU A 83 -7.74 27.15 12.16
C LEU A 83 -7.50 27.91 13.47
N LEU A 84 -6.58 27.42 14.30
CA LEU A 84 -6.20 28.09 15.55
C LEU A 84 -5.63 29.49 15.28
N GLY A 85 -4.73 29.60 14.29
CA GLY A 85 -4.14 30.88 13.90
C GLY A 85 -5.20 31.89 13.46
N GLN A 86 -6.21 31.45 12.70
CA GLN A 86 -7.32 32.31 12.29
C GLN A 86 -8.10 32.84 13.49
N PHE A 87 -8.43 31.98 14.46
CA PHE A 87 -9.10 32.43 15.70
C PHE A 87 -8.27 33.42 16.51
N MET A 88 -6.94 33.25 16.58
CA MET A 88 -6.05 34.20 17.25
C MET A 88 -6.05 35.57 16.57
N LEU A 89 -6.03 35.59 15.22
CA LEU A 89 -6.08 36.82 14.44
C LEU A 89 -7.43 37.53 14.61
N ASP A 90 -8.53 36.78 14.64
CA ASP A 90 -9.86 37.36 14.83
C ASP A 90 -10.03 37.91 16.25
N ALA A 91 -9.53 37.19 17.27
CA ALA A 91 -9.48 37.70 18.64
C ALA A 91 -8.65 38.99 18.74
N ALA A 92 -7.50 39.07 18.05
CA ALA A 92 -6.68 40.27 18.06
C ALA A 92 -7.38 41.50 17.46
N LYS A 93 -8.27 41.31 16.48
CA LYS A 93 -9.09 42.40 15.93
C LYS A 93 -10.06 42.95 16.96
N GLU A 94 -10.62 42.10 17.82
CA GLU A 94 -11.52 42.51 18.90
C GLU A 94 -10.78 43.18 20.06
N PHE A 95 -9.61 42.65 20.45
CA PHE A 95 -8.79 43.24 21.53
C PHE A 95 -8.08 44.53 21.12
N GLY A 96 -7.86 44.74 19.81
CA GLY A 96 -7.16 45.89 19.27
C GLY A 96 -5.63 45.70 19.24
N ALA A 97 -5.03 46.06 18.11
CA ALA A 97 -3.60 45.89 17.85
C ALA A 97 -2.70 46.80 18.70
N ASP A 98 -3.28 47.82 19.34
CA ASP A 98 -2.57 48.74 20.23
C ASP A 98 -2.32 48.13 21.62
N THR A 99 -2.98 47.02 21.94
CA THR A 99 -2.77 46.32 23.20
C THR A 99 -1.62 45.31 23.07
N PRO A 100 -0.76 45.15 24.09
CA PRO A 100 0.29 44.14 24.06
C PRO A 100 -0.24 42.72 23.81
N TYR A 101 -1.45 42.43 24.31
CA TYR A 101 -2.13 41.16 24.09
C TYR A 101 -2.57 40.98 22.64
N GLY A 102 -3.20 42.00 22.04
CA GLY A 102 -3.60 41.99 20.63
C GLY A 102 -2.41 41.86 19.69
N THR A 103 -1.34 42.64 19.88
CA THR A 103 -0.11 42.50 19.06
C THR A 103 0.49 41.10 19.19
N THR A 104 0.55 40.54 20.40
CA THR A 104 1.07 39.18 20.63
C THR A 104 0.22 38.12 19.94
N LEU A 105 -1.11 38.23 20.02
CA LEU A 105 -2.04 37.33 19.32
C LEU A 105 -1.86 37.39 17.81
N ILE A 106 -1.63 38.58 17.23
CA ILE A 106 -1.32 38.73 15.80
C ILE A 106 -0.07 37.91 15.45
N THR A 107 1.03 38.14 16.17
CA THR A 107 2.29 37.46 15.91
C THR A 107 2.16 35.95 16.04
N VAL A 108 1.64 35.45 17.16
CA VAL A 108 1.47 33.99 17.36
C VAL A 108 0.52 33.39 16.31
N GLY A 109 -0.58 34.09 15.99
CA GLY A 109 -1.55 33.64 14.99
C GLY A 109 -0.95 33.51 13.58
N GLU A 110 -0.14 34.48 13.15
CA GLU A 110 0.58 34.43 11.87
C GLU A 110 1.57 33.26 11.81
N TYR A 111 2.36 33.04 12.88
CA TYR A 111 3.28 31.90 12.93
C TYR A 111 2.53 30.55 12.96
N GLN A 112 1.37 30.48 13.61
CA GLN A 112 0.54 29.28 13.59
C GLN A 112 -0.01 28.97 12.20
N ARG A 113 -0.39 30.00 11.42
CA ARG A 113 -0.78 29.82 10.01
C ARG A 113 0.40 29.35 9.15
N LYS A 114 1.61 29.88 9.36
CA LYS A 114 2.82 29.41 8.68
C LYS A 114 3.11 27.93 8.96
N LEU A 115 3.00 27.50 10.23
CA LEU A 115 3.14 26.09 10.61
C LEU A 115 2.13 25.19 9.90
N GLY A 116 0.86 25.59 9.88
CA GLY A 116 -0.17 24.83 9.16
C GLY A 116 0.03 24.83 7.65
N GLY A 117 0.56 25.91 7.07
CA GLY A 117 0.99 25.94 5.67
C GLY A 117 2.05 24.88 5.36
N ALA A 118 3.10 24.80 6.19
CA ALA A 118 4.15 23.79 6.07
C ALA A 118 3.60 22.36 6.25
N GLU A 119 2.66 22.15 7.18
CA GLU A 119 2.00 20.86 7.39
C GLU A 119 1.24 20.43 6.13
N ARG A 120 0.44 21.33 5.54
CA ARG A 120 -0.29 21.03 4.30
C ARG A 120 0.66 20.66 3.15
N GLU A 121 1.76 21.37 2.99
CA GLU A 121 2.76 21.08 1.95
C GLU A 121 3.42 19.72 2.17
N PHE A 122 3.77 19.38 3.41
CA PHE A 122 4.28 18.06 3.78
C PHE A 122 3.27 16.95 3.46
N LEU A 123 2.01 17.09 3.89
CA LEU A 123 0.94 16.12 3.63
C LEU A 123 0.75 15.89 2.13
N HIS A 124 0.72 16.98 1.34
CA HIS A 124 0.62 16.89 -0.11
C HIS A 124 1.81 16.17 -0.74
N THR A 125 3.03 16.55 -0.34
CA THR A 125 4.26 15.96 -0.88
C THR A 125 4.32 14.47 -0.58
N ALA A 126 4.08 14.06 0.67
CA ALA A 126 4.05 12.65 1.06
C ALA A 126 2.96 11.85 0.33
N ALA A 127 1.79 12.44 0.08
CA ALA A 127 0.74 11.78 -0.70
C ALA A 127 1.19 11.51 -2.15
N VAL A 128 1.84 12.48 -2.79
CA VAL A 128 2.26 12.38 -4.20
C VAL A 128 3.50 11.51 -4.38
N THR A 129 4.54 11.70 -3.56
CA THR A 129 5.84 11.05 -3.76
C THR A 129 5.96 9.69 -3.08
N PHE A 130 5.15 9.44 -2.04
CA PHE A 130 5.20 8.18 -1.29
C PHE A 130 3.93 7.35 -1.42
N LEU A 131 2.76 7.87 -1.04
CA LEU A 131 1.54 7.06 -1.03
C LEU A 131 1.08 6.64 -2.44
N SER A 132 1.07 7.57 -3.40
CA SER A 132 0.58 7.32 -4.75
C SER A 132 1.36 6.21 -5.49
N PRO A 133 2.70 6.20 -5.52
CA PRO A 133 3.46 5.11 -6.13
C PRO A 133 3.17 3.73 -5.50
N LEU A 134 3.01 3.65 -4.18
CA LEU A 134 2.67 2.40 -3.51
C LEU A 134 1.25 1.94 -3.85
N ARG A 135 0.29 2.87 -3.95
CA ARG A 135 -1.09 2.57 -4.41
C ARG A 135 -1.11 2.08 -5.85
N ASN A 136 -0.37 2.74 -6.74
CA ASN A 136 -0.28 2.35 -8.15
C ASN A 136 0.26 0.92 -8.31
N PHE A 137 1.27 0.54 -7.53
CA PHE A 137 1.75 -0.85 -7.50
C PHE A 137 0.66 -1.83 -7.03
N LEU A 138 -0.04 -1.54 -5.94
CA LEU A 138 -1.07 -2.44 -5.39
C LEU A 138 -2.32 -2.56 -6.27
N GLU A 139 -2.75 -1.46 -6.88
CA GLU A 139 -3.97 -1.39 -7.69
C GLU A 139 -3.73 -1.71 -9.18
N GLY A 140 -2.50 -1.57 -9.68
CA GLY A 140 -2.10 -1.86 -11.05
C GLY A 140 -1.31 -3.16 -11.15
N ASP A 141 -0.02 -3.09 -10.87
CA ASP A 141 0.94 -4.19 -11.10
C ASP A 141 0.55 -5.46 -10.34
N TRP A 142 0.22 -5.33 -9.06
CA TRP A 142 -0.15 -6.48 -8.23
C TRP A 142 -1.43 -7.16 -8.70
N ARG A 143 -2.42 -6.40 -9.21
CA ARG A 143 -3.63 -7.01 -9.76
C ARG A 143 -3.32 -7.89 -10.97
N THR A 144 -2.40 -7.44 -11.82
CA THR A 144 -1.92 -8.21 -12.97
C THR A 144 -1.16 -9.46 -12.50
N ILE A 145 -0.20 -9.31 -11.57
CA ILE A 145 0.55 -10.44 -10.99
C ILE A 145 -0.40 -11.47 -10.37
N SER A 146 -1.38 -11.01 -9.59
CA SER A 146 -2.37 -11.88 -8.94
C SER A 146 -3.24 -12.63 -9.95
N LYS A 147 -3.59 -12.01 -11.08
CA LYS A 147 -4.36 -12.65 -12.15
C LYS A 147 -3.54 -13.72 -12.84
N GLU A 148 -2.31 -13.40 -13.25
CA GLU A 148 -1.44 -14.35 -13.96
C GLU A 148 -1.04 -15.55 -13.07
N ARG A 149 -0.82 -15.31 -11.76
CA ARG A 149 -0.63 -16.40 -10.78
C ARG A 149 -1.82 -17.35 -10.71
N ARG A 150 -3.05 -16.81 -10.72
CA ARG A 150 -4.26 -17.64 -10.69
C ARG A 150 -4.40 -18.45 -11.99
N LEU A 151 -4.05 -17.86 -13.14
CA LEU A 151 -4.02 -18.57 -14.42
C LEU A 151 -2.97 -19.68 -14.42
N LEU A 152 -1.78 -19.43 -13.88
CA LEU A 152 -0.74 -20.44 -13.72
C LEU A 152 -1.22 -21.64 -12.90
N GLU A 153 -1.87 -21.38 -11.75
CA GLU A 153 -2.44 -22.44 -10.92
C GLU A 153 -3.49 -23.26 -11.67
N ASN A 154 -4.39 -22.59 -12.42
CA ASN A 154 -5.38 -23.28 -13.25
C ASN A 154 -4.72 -24.15 -14.33
N ARG A 155 -3.66 -23.64 -14.99
CA ARG A 155 -2.92 -24.42 -16.00
C ARG A 155 -2.19 -25.61 -15.40
N ARG A 156 -1.69 -25.49 -14.17
CA ARG A 156 -1.10 -26.61 -13.44
C ARG A 156 -2.14 -27.72 -13.22
N LEU A 157 -3.35 -27.35 -12.78
CA LEU A 157 -4.45 -28.30 -12.57
C LEU A 157 -4.90 -28.95 -13.88
N ASP A 158 -5.02 -28.19 -14.98
CA ASP A 158 -5.32 -28.72 -16.31
C ASP A 158 -4.27 -29.77 -16.74
N LEU A 159 -2.99 -29.46 -16.53
CA LEU A 159 -1.88 -30.35 -16.85
C LEU A 159 -1.93 -31.65 -16.02
N ASP A 160 -2.20 -31.55 -14.71
CA ASP A 160 -2.34 -32.71 -13.82
C ASP A 160 -3.52 -33.61 -14.26
N ILE A 161 -4.64 -33.02 -14.69
CA ILE A 161 -5.79 -33.75 -15.25
C ILE A 161 -5.40 -34.50 -16.54
N CYS A 162 -4.71 -33.84 -17.48
CA CYS A 162 -4.26 -34.47 -18.71
C CYS A 162 -3.27 -35.62 -18.44
N LYS A 163 -2.32 -35.45 -17.50
CA LYS A 163 -1.41 -36.52 -17.06
C LYS A 163 -2.17 -37.73 -16.52
N ALA A 164 -3.17 -37.48 -15.67
CA ALA A 164 -4.02 -38.54 -15.13
C ALA A 164 -4.86 -39.24 -16.22
N ARG A 165 -5.38 -38.49 -17.19
CA ARG A 165 -6.13 -39.03 -18.34
C ARG A 165 -5.24 -39.94 -19.19
N LEU A 166 -4.04 -39.49 -19.54
CA LEU A 166 -3.09 -40.30 -20.31
C LEU A 166 -2.72 -41.60 -19.58
N LYS A 167 -2.43 -41.51 -18.28
CA LYS A 167 -2.14 -42.69 -17.45
C LYS A 167 -3.30 -43.70 -17.48
N LYS A 168 -4.55 -43.24 -17.39
CA LYS A 168 -5.74 -44.09 -17.47
C LYS A 168 -5.93 -44.71 -18.87
N ALA A 169 -5.74 -43.93 -19.94
CA ALA A 169 -5.85 -44.41 -21.31
C ALA A 169 -4.82 -45.53 -21.60
N LYS A 170 -3.55 -45.31 -21.24
CA LYS A 170 -2.48 -46.33 -21.37
C LYS A 170 -2.76 -47.58 -20.56
N GLN A 171 -3.33 -47.45 -19.35
CA GLN A 171 -3.74 -48.61 -18.56
C GLN A 171 -4.90 -49.39 -19.19
N ALA A 172 -5.87 -48.71 -19.81
CA ALA A 172 -6.98 -49.35 -20.49
C ALA A 172 -6.51 -50.10 -21.75
N GLU A 173 -5.61 -49.49 -22.53
CA GLU A 173 -4.96 -50.11 -23.68
C GLU A 173 -4.14 -51.35 -23.27
N ALA A 174 -3.29 -51.23 -22.26
CA ALA A 174 -2.48 -52.34 -21.76
C ALA A 174 -3.34 -53.52 -21.24
N LYS A 175 -4.46 -53.24 -20.56
CA LYS A 175 -5.41 -54.27 -20.12
C LYS A 175 -6.12 -54.95 -21.27
N ALA A 176 -6.48 -54.21 -22.33
CA ALA A 176 -7.09 -54.78 -23.52
C ALA A 176 -6.11 -55.62 -24.36
N ALA A 177 -4.82 -55.27 -24.35
CA ALA A 177 -3.75 -56.05 -24.96
C ALA A 177 -3.40 -57.33 -24.18
N ALA A 178 -3.73 -57.40 -22.89
CA ALA A 178 -3.49 -58.55 -22.01
C ALA A 178 -4.58 -59.62 -22.09
N THR A 179 -5.22 -59.82 -23.25
CA THR A 179 -6.25 -60.85 -23.44
C THR A 179 -5.74 -62.24 -23.03
N PRO A 180 -6.51 -63.00 -22.21
CA PRO A 180 -6.11 -64.34 -21.81
C PRO A 180 -6.15 -65.30 -22.99
N ASP A 181 -5.21 -66.25 -22.98
CA ASP A 181 -5.10 -67.38 -23.90
C ASP A 181 -6.43 -68.15 -23.97
N PHE A 182 -7.29 -67.78 -24.93
CA PHE A 182 -8.52 -68.52 -25.21
C PHE A 182 -8.51 -68.94 -26.68
N GLN A 183 -8.25 -70.24 -26.87
CA GLN A 183 -8.45 -71.01 -28.09
C GLN A 183 -9.94 -70.96 -28.54
N GLU A 184 -10.41 -69.82 -29.05
CA GLU A 184 -11.65 -69.77 -29.84
C GLU A 184 -11.40 -69.07 -31.16
N THR A 185 -11.05 -69.89 -32.15
CA THR A 185 -10.89 -69.54 -33.57
C THR A 185 -12.24 -69.22 -34.21
N ARG A 186 -12.84 -68.07 -33.86
CA ARG A 186 -13.98 -67.48 -34.58
C ARG A 186 -13.58 -66.12 -35.19
N PRO A 187 -13.55 -65.97 -36.53
CA PRO A 187 -13.10 -64.74 -37.19
C PRO A 187 -13.87 -63.48 -36.78
N ARG A 188 -15.12 -63.61 -36.35
CA ARG A 188 -15.97 -62.49 -35.90
C ARG A 188 -15.50 -61.87 -34.57
N ASN A 189 -14.90 -62.65 -33.67
CA ASN A 189 -14.35 -62.14 -32.41
C ASN A 189 -13.02 -61.41 -32.63
N TYR A 190 -12.20 -61.87 -33.59
CA TYR A 190 -10.93 -61.22 -33.91
C TYR A 190 -11.11 -59.83 -34.50
N VAL A 191 -12.08 -59.64 -35.41
CA VAL A 191 -12.40 -58.33 -36.00
C VAL A 191 -12.92 -57.36 -34.92
N LEU A 192 -13.80 -57.81 -34.02
CA LEU A 192 -14.29 -56.98 -32.91
C LEU A 192 -13.18 -56.60 -31.93
N SER A 193 -12.26 -57.53 -31.63
CA SER A 193 -11.09 -57.28 -30.80
C SER A 193 -10.13 -56.28 -31.45
N ALA A 194 -9.84 -56.43 -32.75
CA ALA A 194 -8.97 -55.50 -33.48
C ALA A 194 -9.57 -54.10 -33.59
N SER A 195 -10.88 -54.00 -33.81
CA SER A 195 -11.60 -52.71 -33.79
C SER A 195 -11.60 -52.06 -32.39
N ALA A 196 -11.73 -52.84 -31.32
CA ALA A 196 -11.65 -52.33 -29.95
C ALA A 196 -10.22 -51.85 -29.61
N SER A 197 -9.19 -52.57 -30.03
CA SER A 197 -7.79 -52.16 -29.86
C SER A 197 -7.47 -50.88 -30.63
N ALA A 198 -7.96 -50.72 -31.87
CA ALA A 198 -7.77 -49.51 -32.66
C ALA A 198 -8.40 -48.27 -31.99
N LEU A 199 -9.61 -48.40 -31.41
CA LEU A 199 -10.27 -47.30 -30.69
C LEU A 199 -9.52 -46.88 -29.42
N LEU A 200 -8.92 -47.84 -28.70
CA LEU A 200 -8.13 -47.54 -27.50
C LEU A 200 -6.81 -46.85 -27.87
N SER A 201 -6.16 -47.27 -28.96
CA SER A 201 -4.97 -46.61 -29.49
C SER A 201 -5.27 -45.15 -29.90
N GLU A 202 -6.40 -44.90 -30.56
CA GLU A 202 -6.82 -43.54 -30.93
C GLU A 202 -7.09 -42.66 -29.69
N GLU A 203 -7.68 -43.21 -28.62
CA GLU A 203 -7.90 -42.47 -27.37
C GLU A 203 -6.58 -42.19 -26.63
N VAL A 204 -5.59 -43.07 -26.72
CA VAL A 204 -4.23 -42.82 -26.21
C VAL A 204 -3.57 -41.69 -27.00
N ASP A 205 -3.58 -41.74 -28.33
CA ASP A 205 -3.01 -40.69 -29.18
C ASP A 205 -3.65 -39.32 -28.90
N LYS A 206 -4.97 -39.30 -28.71
CA LYS A 206 -5.71 -38.11 -28.33
C LYS A 206 -5.29 -37.58 -26.95
N ALA A 207 -5.18 -38.47 -25.95
CA ALA A 207 -4.74 -38.08 -24.61
C ALA A 207 -3.28 -37.57 -24.59
N GLU A 208 -2.41 -38.12 -25.44
CA GLU A 208 -1.03 -37.63 -25.62
C GLU A 208 -0.98 -36.24 -26.25
N LEU A 209 -1.82 -35.99 -27.27
CA LEU A 209 -1.94 -34.68 -27.88
C LEU A 209 -2.47 -33.64 -26.89
N GLU A 210 -3.55 -33.96 -26.15
CA GLU A 210 -4.10 -33.08 -25.12
C GLU A 210 -3.07 -32.75 -24.04
N LEU A 211 -2.30 -33.74 -23.57
CA LEU A 211 -1.21 -33.52 -22.62
C LEU A 211 -0.13 -32.58 -23.17
N ARG A 212 0.27 -32.76 -24.42
CA ARG A 212 1.28 -31.90 -25.07
C ARG A 212 0.81 -30.44 -25.17
N VAL A 213 -0.47 -30.23 -25.47
CA VAL A 213 -1.08 -28.88 -25.52
C VAL A 213 -1.13 -28.28 -24.11
N ALA A 214 -1.59 -29.04 -23.12
CA ALA A 214 -1.65 -28.58 -21.72
C ALA A 214 -0.26 -28.21 -21.18
N GLN A 215 0.77 -29.00 -21.50
CA GLN A 215 2.15 -28.71 -21.11
C GLN A 215 2.64 -27.39 -21.73
N THR A 216 2.44 -27.22 -23.04
CA THR A 216 2.83 -25.98 -23.73
C THR A 216 2.16 -24.74 -23.13
N GLU A 217 0.86 -24.82 -22.81
CA GLU A 217 0.14 -23.71 -22.20
C GLU A 217 0.59 -23.43 -20.76
N PHE A 218 0.91 -24.46 -19.98
CA PHE A 218 1.48 -24.31 -18.65
C PHE A 218 2.86 -23.64 -18.71
N ASP A 219 3.76 -24.10 -19.57
CA ASP A 219 5.11 -23.54 -19.71
C ASP A 219 5.06 -22.07 -20.17
N ARG A 220 4.18 -21.76 -21.14
CA ARG A 220 3.95 -20.38 -21.58
C ARG A 220 3.43 -19.51 -20.44
N GLN A 221 2.49 -20.00 -19.64
CA GLN A 221 1.91 -19.25 -18.52
C GLN A 221 2.91 -19.09 -17.37
N ALA A 222 3.75 -20.09 -17.11
CA ALA A 222 4.83 -20.04 -16.13
C ALA A 222 5.83 -18.95 -16.51
N GLU A 223 6.20 -18.87 -17.79
CA GLU A 223 7.11 -17.83 -18.30
C GLU A 223 6.53 -16.42 -18.17
N VAL A 224 5.27 -16.22 -18.56
CA VAL A 224 4.58 -14.92 -18.36
C VAL A 224 4.57 -14.52 -16.89
N THR A 225 4.25 -15.46 -16.00
CA THR A 225 4.22 -15.20 -14.56
C THR A 225 5.61 -14.88 -14.02
N ARG A 226 6.64 -15.63 -14.46
CA ARG A 226 8.04 -15.43 -14.09
C ARG A 226 8.51 -14.03 -14.44
N LEU A 227 8.28 -13.58 -15.68
CA LEU A 227 8.70 -12.26 -16.16
C LEU A 227 8.06 -11.12 -15.32
N LEU A 228 6.79 -11.25 -14.96
CA LEU A 228 6.12 -10.29 -14.09
C LEU A 228 6.73 -10.26 -12.68
N LEU A 229 7.03 -11.42 -12.11
CA LEU A 229 7.62 -11.53 -10.77
C LEU A 229 9.07 -11.04 -10.74
N GLU A 230 9.85 -11.25 -11.80
CA GLU A 230 11.19 -10.67 -11.94
C GLU A 230 11.15 -9.13 -11.94
N GLY A 231 10.09 -8.56 -12.53
CA GLY A 231 9.80 -7.13 -12.53
C GLY A 231 9.68 -6.50 -11.14
N ILE A 232 9.39 -7.28 -10.08
CA ILE A 232 9.28 -6.80 -8.70
C ILE A 232 10.59 -6.19 -8.21
N SER A 233 11.75 -6.61 -8.75
CA SER A 233 13.03 -6.00 -8.40
C SER A 233 13.09 -4.53 -8.82
N SER A 234 12.46 -4.17 -9.96
CA SER A 234 12.31 -2.77 -10.38
C SER A 234 11.36 -2.01 -9.43
N THR A 235 10.26 -2.63 -9.03
CA THR A 235 9.34 -2.08 -8.03
C THR A 235 10.06 -1.76 -6.71
N HIS A 236 10.97 -2.65 -6.25
CA HIS A 236 11.76 -2.42 -5.05
C HIS A 236 12.66 -1.19 -5.18
N LEU A 237 13.29 -0.96 -6.33
CA LEU A 237 14.08 0.26 -6.57
C LEU A 237 13.21 1.52 -6.49
N ASN A 238 12.00 1.46 -7.05
CA ASN A 238 11.05 2.57 -6.93
C ASN A 238 10.63 2.80 -5.47
N HIS A 239 10.30 1.75 -4.72
CA HIS A 239 9.95 1.87 -3.30
C HIS A 239 11.09 2.44 -2.45
N LEU A 240 12.34 2.06 -2.74
CA LEU A 240 13.52 2.63 -2.06
C LEU A 240 13.61 4.14 -2.27
N ARG A 241 13.42 4.61 -3.51
CA ARG A 241 13.39 6.04 -3.80
C ARG A 241 12.25 6.73 -3.07
N CYS A 242 11.03 6.17 -3.12
CA CYS A 242 9.89 6.73 -2.40
C CYS A 242 10.16 6.87 -0.89
N LEU A 243 10.83 5.89 -0.27
CA LEU A 243 11.21 5.96 1.14
C LEU A 243 12.20 7.10 1.42
N GLN A 244 13.16 7.33 0.51
CA GLN A 244 14.10 8.46 0.61
C GLN A 244 13.36 9.79 0.49
N ASP A 245 12.49 9.93 -0.52
CA ASP A 245 11.69 11.13 -0.75
C ASP A 245 10.78 11.44 0.46
N PHE A 246 10.20 10.40 1.07
CA PHE A 246 9.37 10.54 2.27
C PHE A 246 10.17 11.04 3.47
N ALA A 247 11.36 10.47 3.70
CA ALA A 247 12.25 10.90 4.78
C ALA A 247 12.73 12.35 4.58
N GLU A 248 13.04 12.73 3.34
CA GLU A 248 13.43 14.10 2.99
C GLU A 248 12.27 15.09 3.18
N ALA A 249 11.05 14.72 2.80
CA ALA A 249 9.85 15.53 3.04
C ALA A 249 9.61 15.75 4.54
N GLN A 250 9.76 14.72 5.38
CA GLN A 250 9.67 14.84 6.83
C GLN A 250 10.76 15.74 7.40
N ALA A 251 12.02 15.56 6.98
CA ALA A 251 13.13 16.37 7.46
C ALA A 251 12.93 17.85 7.12
N THR A 252 12.50 18.14 5.89
CA THR A 252 12.20 19.50 5.42
C THR A 252 11.09 20.14 6.25
N TYR A 253 9.99 19.41 6.47
CA TYR A 253 8.88 19.88 7.30
C TYR A 253 9.32 20.25 8.72
N PHE A 254 9.98 19.33 9.43
CA PHE A 254 10.40 19.58 10.80
C PHE A 254 11.45 20.70 10.90
N ALA A 255 12.36 20.81 9.93
CA ALA A 255 13.32 21.90 9.88
C ALA A 255 12.63 23.26 9.70
N GLN A 256 11.65 23.36 8.79
CA GLN A 256 10.85 24.58 8.60
C GLN A 256 10.05 24.94 9.86
N CYS A 257 9.37 23.97 10.47
CA CYS A 257 8.63 24.20 11.71
C CYS A 257 9.55 24.69 12.84
N HIS A 258 10.73 24.07 12.98
CA HIS A 258 11.71 24.49 13.97
C HIS A 258 12.17 25.93 13.73
N HIS A 259 12.46 26.29 12.48
CA HIS A 259 12.85 27.65 12.10
C HIS A 259 11.76 28.67 12.44
N TYR A 260 10.51 28.41 12.06
CA TYR A 260 9.37 29.28 12.41
C TYR A 260 9.19 29.47 13.91
N MET A 261 9.39 28.41 14.71
CA MET A 261 9.29 28.51 16.17
C MET A 261 10.44 29.29 16.80
N GLN A 262 11.65 29.17 16.27
CA GLN A 262 12.76 30.01 16.71
C GLN A 262 12.51 31.49 16.41
N ASP A 263 12.01 31.81 15.21
CA ASP A 263 11.71 33.17 14.81
C ASP A 263 10.59 33.77 15.68
N LEU A 264 9.53 33.01 15.94
CA LEU A 264 8.47 33.40 16.87
C LEU A 264 9.03 33.72 18.26
N GLN A 265 9.87 32.85 18.83
CA GLN A 265 10.49 33.11 20.14
C GLN A 265 11.33 34.39 20.14
N ARG A 266 12.07 34.67 19.06
CA ARG A 266 12.85 35.91 18.93
C ARG A 266 11.96 37.14 18.89
N GLU A 267 10.84 37.10 18.17
CA GLU A 267 9.88 38.21 18.12
C GLU A 267 9.20 38.44 19.48
N LEU A 268 8.75 37.36 20.15
CA LEU A 268 8.12 37.48 21.48
C LEU A 268 9.07 38.04 22.54
N ASN A 269 10.34 37.64 22.50
CA ASN A 269 11.36 38.16 23.42
C ASN A 269 11.64 39.66 23.18
N ARG A 270 11.53 40.15 21.94
CA ARG A 270 11.63 41.58 21.65
C ARG A 270 10.47 42.35 22.29
N PHE A 271 9.23 41.88 22.15
CA PHE A 271 8.09 42.50 22.82
C PHE A 271 8.24 42.54 24.34
N SER A 272 8.71 41.45 24.96
CA SER A 272 8.96 41.43 26.39
C SER A 272 10.03 42.44 26.81
N SER A 273 11.11 42.58 26.05
CA SER A 273 12.16 43.57 26.31
C SER A 273 11.63 45.00 26.16
N ASP A 274 10.84 45.26 25.11
CA ASP A 274 10.30 46.59 24.82
C ASP A 274 9.28 47.02 25.89
N LEU A 275 8.41 46.11 26.34
CA LEU A 275 7.48 46.38 27.43
C LEU A 275 8.20 46.70 28.74
N VAL A 276 9.26 45.96 29.07
CA VAL A 276 10.10 46.25 30.24
C VAL A 276 10.75 47.63 30.10
N GLN A 277 11.30 47.97 28.92
CA GLN A 277 11.89 49.29 28.68
C GLN A 277 10.86 50.42 28.77
N ILE A 278 9.65 50.24 28.23
CA ILE A 278 8.55 51.21 28.33
C ILE A 278 8.16 51.41 29.81
N GLN A 279 8.04 50.33 30.58
CA GLN A 279 7.71 50.42 32.00
C GLN A 279 8.81 51.13 32.82
N PHE A 280 10.08 50.90 32.49
CA PHE A 280 11.21 51.65 33.07
C PHE A 280 11.17 53.14 32.69
N ARG A 281 10.87 53.48 31.42
CA ARG A 281 10.75 54.88 30.97
C ARG A 281 9.60 55.61 31.66
N LEU A 282 8.41 55.02 31.69
CA LEU A 282 7.25 55.60 32.37
C LEU A 282 7.52 55.83 33.87
N SER A 283 8.20 54.88 34.52
CA SER A 283 8.60 55.02 35.93
C SER A 283 9.62 56.16 36.11
N SER A 284 10.60 56.27 35.22
CA SER A 284 11.58 57.37 35.22
C SER A 284 10.92 58.73 35.00
N ASP A 285 10.01 58.83 34.04
CA ASP A 285 9.31 60.07 33.70
C ASP A 285 8.43 60.55 34.86
N LEU A 286 7.72 59.63 35.54
CA LEU A 286 6.95 59.93 36.76
C LEU A 286 7.83 60.50 37.88
N VAL A 287 9.02 59.92 38.10
CA VAL A 287 9.97 60.41 39.10
C VAL A 287 10.49 61.81 38.73
N GLN A 288 10.80 62.05 37.45
CA GLN A 288 11.23 63.38 36.99
C GLN A 288 10.13 64.43 37.14
N ILE A 289 8.88 64.08 36.86
CA ILE A 289 7.73 64.98 37.03
C ILE A 289 7.56 65.35 38.51
N GLN A 290 7.62 64.37 39.42
CA GLN A 290 7.55 64.65 40.87
C GLN A 290 8.69 65.54 41.36
N PHE A 291 9.90 65.36 40.85
CA PHE A 291 11.05 66.20 41.21
C PHE A 291 10.88 67.65 40.74
N ARG A 292 10.33 67.86 39.54
CA ARG A 292 9.99 69.20 39.03
C ARG A 292 8.97 69.91 39.92
N PHE A 293 7.86 69.25 40.24
CA PHE A 293 6.84 69.82 41.14
C PHE A 293 7.40 70.15 42.52
N SER A 294 8.31 69.33 43.04
CA SER A 294 8.94 69.57 44.35
C SER A 294 9.90 70.76 44.32
N SER A 295 10.66 70.95 43.23
CA SER A 295 11.54 72.11 43.06
C SER A 295 10.78 73.42 42.88
N ASP A 296 9.68 73.41 42.12
CA ASP A 296 8.84 74.60 41.89
C ASP A 296 8.14 75.06 43.19
N SER A 297 7.88 74.13 44.11
CA SER A 297 7.27 74.41 45.42
C SER A 297 8.23 75.04 46.44
N VAL A 298 9.55 74.98 46.20
CA VAL A 298 10.60 75.48 47.11
C VAL A 298 11.07 76.90 46.72
N GLN A 299 10.69 77.39 45.54
CA GLN A 299 11.08 78.71 45.02
C GLN A 299 10.02 79.83 45.19
N THR A 300 8.88 79.53 45.82
CA THR A 300 7.86 80.53 46.24
C THR A 300 7.87 80.73 47.74
#